data_AF-A0A7S1K1J5-F1
#
_entry.id   AF-A0A7S1K1J5-F1
#
_cell.length_a   1.000
_cell.length_b   1.000
_cell.length_c   1.000
_cell.angle_alpha   90.00
_cell.angle_beta   90.00
_cell.angle_gamma   90.00
#
_symmetry.space_group_name_H-M   'P 1'
#
loop_
_entity.id
_entity.type
_entity.pdbx_description
1 polymer ?
#
loop_
_entity_poly.entity_id
_entity_poly.type
_entity_poly.pdbx_seq_one_letter_code
_entity_poly.pdbx_strand_id
1 'polypeptide(L)'
;RPYAEYKGDLAFPKTIRFEATQGGIDALNIIRKLRAMRPGVPIVTVLFTGRPVMANQIINLSDAVVAAWLPGSMGGKGIADVLVEGTGLDFSGRLAYTWPMHPCDDALGGVGGVDGVETPFPFGHGLTMRGW
;
A
#
# COMPACT_ATOMS: atom_id res chain seq x y z
N ARG A 1 11.79 3.74 3.34
CA ARG A 1 12.90 4.11 4.25
C ARG A 1 12.26 4.43 5.57
N PRO A 2 12.87 4.04 6.69
CA PRO A 2 12.39 4.45 7.99
C PRO A 2 12.56 5.97 8.16
N TYR A 3 11.65 6.59 8.88
CA TYR A 3 11.71 7.98 9.31
C TYR A 3 11.12 8.09 10.72
N ALA A 4 11.43 9.18 11.42
CA ALA A 4 10.88 9.50 12.72
C ALA A 4 10.69 11.01 12.83
N GLU A 5 9.60 11.44 13.48
CA GLU A 5 9.25 12.84 13.71
C GLU A 5 9.32 13.68 12.41
N TYR A 6 9.89 14.88 12.47
CA TYR A 6 9.99 15.83 11.36
C TYR A 6 10.71 15.27 10.13
N LYS A 7 11.52 14.22 10.27
CA LYS A 7 12.20 13.58 9.13
C LYS A 7 11.22 12.86 8.19
N GLY A 8 9.97 12.64 8.64
CA GLY A 8 8.88 12.11 7.84
C GLY A 8 7.99 13.19 7.21
N ASP A 9 8.24 14.46 7.46
CA ASP A 9 7.40 15.54 6.97
C ASP A 9 7.62 15.74 5.47
N LEU A 10 6.51 15.88 4.74
CA LEU A 10 6.51 16.14 3.32
C LEU A 10 6.30 17.63 3.13
N ALA A 11 7.39 18.36 2.92
CA ALA A 11 7.33 19.78 2.57
C ALA A 11 7.23 19.95 1.05
N PHE A 12 6.50 20.98 0.61
CA PHE A 12 6.45 21.37 -0.79
C PHE A 12 7.87 21.43 -1.40
N PRO A 13 8.11 20.84 -2.58
CA PRO A 13 7.12 20.29 -3.54
C PRO A 13 6.84 18.77 -3.39
N LYS A 14 7.24 18.13 -2.29
CA LYS A 14 6.99 16.69 -2.08
C LYS A 14 5.50 16.42 -1.84
N THR A 15 5.07 15.22 -2.23
CA THR A 15 3.67 14.78 -2.19
C THR A 15 3.58 13.40 -1.54
N ILE A 16 2.36 12.94 -1.21
CA ILE A 16 2.12 11.58 -0.70
C ILE A 16 2.14 10.50 -1.80
N ARG A 17 2.55 10.86 -3.03
CA ARG A 17 2.85 9.87 -4.08
C ARG A 17 3.89 8.89 -3.55
N PHE A 18 3.62 7.60 -3.70
CA PHE A 18 4.61 6.59 -3.36
C PHE A 18 5.82 6.75 -4.29
N GLU A 19 6.91 7.26 -3.73
CA GLU A 19 8.19 7.32 -4.41
C GLU A 19 8.76 5.91 -4.50
N ALA A 20 8.52 5.27 -5.64
CA ALA A 20 8.97 3.92 -5.91
C ALA A 20 10.50 3.79 -5.95
N THR A 21 11.22 4.91 -6.11
CA THR A 21 12.68 4.93 -6.22
C THR A 21 13.34 5.24 -4.89
N GLN A 22 13.97 4.22 -4.30
CA GLN A 22 14.64 4.36 -3.02
C GLN A 22 15.98 3.62 -3.00
N GLY A 23 17.07 4.33 -2.73
CA GLY A 23 18.41 3.73 -2.73
C GLY A 23 18.83 3.17 -4.10
N GLY A 24 18.35 3.76 -5.20
CA GLY A 24 18.61 3.29 -6.57
C GLY A 24 17.67 2.19 -7.07
N ILE A 25 16.78 1.69 -6.22
CA ILE A 25 15.78 0.67 -6.57
C ILE A 25 14.46 1.35 -6.89
N ASP A 26 13.99 1.24 -8.14
CA ASP A 26 12.68 1.72 -8.59
C ASP A 26 11.67 0.55 -8.62
N ALA A 27 10.87 0.45 -7.56
CA ALA A 27 9.87 -0.60 -7.38
C ALA A 27 8.83 -0.63 -8.52
N LEU A 28 8.42 0.53 -9.04
CA LEU A 28 7.44 0.62 -10.11
C LEU A 28 8.05 0.06 -11.41
N ASN A 29 9.29 0.43 -11.69
CA ASN A 29 10.01 -0.10 -12.84
C ASN A 29 10.27 -1.61 -12.71
N ILE A 30 10.51 -2.12 -11.49
CA ILE A 30 10.62 -3.56 -11.24
C ILE A 30 9.31 -4.27 -11.55
N ILE A 31 8.18 -3.81 -11.00
CA ILE A 31 6.86 -4.41 -11.25
C ILE A 31 6.52 -4.36 -12.75
N ARG A 32 6.79 -3.23 -13.42
CA ARG A 32 6.57 -3.09 -14.87
C ARG A 32 7.41 -4.07 -15.67
N LYS A 33 8.69 -4.25 -15.32
CA LYS A 33 9.58 -5.23 -15.97
C LYS A 33 9.09 -6.66 -15.72
N LEU A 34 8.71 -7.01 -14.49
CA LEU A 34 8.18 -8.33 -14.16
C LEU A 34 6.93 -8.64 -14.97
N ARG A 35 5.97 -7.72 -15.02
CA ARG A 35 4.73 -7.87 -15.80
C ARG A 35 5.03 -8.05 -17.29
N ALA A 36 5.96 -7.26 -17.85
CA ALA A 36 6.35 -7.37 -19.26
C ALA A 36 7.05 -8.70 -19.58
N MET A 37 7.93 -9.18 -18.69
CA MET A 37 8.66 -10.43 -18.89
C MET A 37 7.79 -11.67 -18.63
N ARG A 38 6.80 -11.56 -17.75
CA ARG A 38 6.00 -12.68 -17.24
C ARG A 38 4.51 -12.29 -17.13
N PRO A 39 3.82 -12.03 -18.26
CA PRO A 39 2.44 -11.51 -18.23
C PRO A 39 1.44 -12.42 -17.51
N GLY A 40 1.66 -13.74 -17.52
CA GLY A 40 0.80 -14.73 -16.87
C GLY A 40 1.17 -15.08 -15.42
N VAL A 41 2.18 -14.43 -14.82
CA VAL A 41 2.54 -14.69 -13.42
C VAL A 41 1.84 -13.67 -12.51
N PRO A 42 1.06 -14.11 -11.51
CA PRO A 42 0.47 -13.20 -10.55
C PRO A 42 1.52 -12.42 -9.75
N ILE A 43 1.32 -11.11 -9.60
CA ILE A 43 2.15 -10.21 -8.82
C ILE A 43 1.38 -9.80 -7.57
N VAL A 44 1.86 -10.25 -6.41
CA VAL A 44 1.38 -9.80 -5.10
C VAL A 44 2.36 -8.77 -4.54
N THR A 45 1.89 -7.54 -4.31
CA THR A 45 2.71 -6.48 -3.73
C THR A 45 2.39 -6.29 -2.25
N VAL A 46 3.41 -6.37 -1.40
CA VAL A 46 3.31 -6.04 0.03
C VAL A 46 3.89 -4.64 0.25
N LEU A 47 3.03 -3.68 0.57
CA LEU A 47 3.39 -2.27 0.78
C LEU A 47 3.72 -2.00 2.25
N PHE A 48 4.94 -1.52 2.48
CA PHE A 48 5.41 -1.08 3.79
C PHE A 48 5.44 0.45 3.84
N THR A 49 4.45 1.04 4.51
CA THR A 49 4.32 2.50 4.63
C THR A 49 3.86 2.89 6.03
N GLY A 50 4.31 4.05 6.52
CA GLY A 50 3.84 4.59 7.80
C GLY A 50 2.52 5.39 7.70
N ARG A 51 1.98 5.54 6.49
CA ARG A 51 0.76 6.31 6.18
C ARG A 51 0.14 5.84 4.85
N PRO A 52 -1.12 6.17 4.56
CA PRO A 52 -1.67 6.05 3.21
C PRO A 52 -0.84 6.85 2.20
N VAL A 53 -0.68 6.32 0.99
CA VAL A 53 0.12 6.91 -0.09
C VAL A 53 -0.61 6.75 -1.42
N MET A 54 -0.42 7.69 -2.34
CA MET A 54 -0.94 7.54 -3.70
C MET A 54 -0.07 6.51 -4.44
N ALA A 55 -0.62 5.31 -4.63
CA ALA A 55 0.09 4.12 -5.14
C ALA A 55 -0.62 3.49 -6.36
N ASN A 56 -1.45 4.26 -7.07
CA ASN A 56 -2.37 3.75 -8.10
C ASN A 56 -1.63 2.97 -9.19
N GLN A 57 -0.42 3.38 -9.57
CA GLN A 57 0.38 2.66 -10.57
C GLN A 57 0.83 1.27 -10.09
N ILE A 58 1.19 1.14 -8.81
CA ILE A 58 1.53 -0.14 -8.21
C ILE A 58 0.29 -1.02 -8.13
N ILE A 59 -0.84 -0.45 -7.68
CA ILE A 59 -2.12 -1.15 -7.57
C ILE A 59 -2.55 -1.69 -8.93
N ASN A 60 -2.55 -0.86 -9.98
CA ASN A 60 -2.97 -1.25 -11.33
C ASN A 60 -2.07 -2.32 -11.98
N LEU A 61 -0.81 -2.41 -11.57
CA LEU A 61 0.14 -3.40 -12.12
C LEU A 61 0.23 -4.68 -11.28
N SER A 62 -0.40 -4.71 -10.10
CA SER A 62 -0.41 -5.86 -9.19
C SER A 62 -1.73 -6.60 -9.30
N ASP A 63 -1.70 -7.93 -9.15
CA ASP A 63 -2.92 -8.74 -9.07
C ASP A 63 -3.51 -8.70 -7.65
N ALA A 64 -2.66 -8.47 -6.64
CA ALA A 64 -3.08 -8.21 -5.27
C ALA A 64 -2.12 -7.22 -4.59
N VAL A 65 -2.66 -6.41 -3.67
CA VAL A 65 -1.88 -5.47 -2.85
C VAL A 65 -2.28 -5.61 -1.38
N VAL A 66 -1.27 -5.73 -0.51
CA VAL A 66 -1.44 -5.74 0.94
C VAL A 66 -0.74 -4.53 1.54
N ALA A 67 -1.48 -3.64 2.20
CA ALA A 67 -0.90 -2.61 3.05
C ALA A 67 -0.48 -3.24 4.39
N ALA A 68 0.81 -3.54 4.54
CA ALA A 68 1.39 -4.19 5.73
C ALA A 68 1.84 -3.19 6.81
N TRP A 69 1.77 -1.89 6.51
CA TRP A 69 2.17 -0.81 7.40
C TRP A 69 3.64 -0.93 7.86
N LEU A 70 3.87 -0.85 9.18
CA LEU A 70 5.17 -1.04 9.83
C LEU A 70 5.06 -2.21 10.83
N PRO A 71 5.11 -3.47 10.37
CA PRO A 71 4.64 -4.63 11.15
C PRO A 71 5.63 -5.14 12.22
N GLY A 72 6.73 -4.43 12.44
CA GLY A 72 7.73 -4.78 13.46
C GLY A 72 8.49 -6.08 13.19
N SER A 73 9.14 -6.61 14.22
CA SER A 73 10.05 -7.77 14.13
C SER A 73 9.35 -9.07 13.71
N MET A 74 8.10 -9.26 14.12
CA MET A 74 7.31 -10.45 13.78
C MET A 74 6.57 -10.33 12.45
N GLY A 75 6.73 -9.20 11.74
CA GLY A 75 5.98 -8.91 10.53
C GLY A 75 6.16 -9.95 9.42
N GLY A 76 7.38 -10.46 9.23
CA GLY A 76 7.64 -11.50 8.21
C GLY A 76 6.81 -12.77 8.45
N LYS A 77 6.76 -13.24 9.71
CA LYS A 77 5.95 -14.40 10.08
C LYS A 77 4.45 -14.10 9.95
N GLY A 78 3.99 -12.97 10.48
CA GLY A 78 2.57 -12.62 10.42
C GLY A 78 2.04 -12.43 9.00
N ILE A 79 2.85 -11.85 8.11
CA ILE A 79 2.51 -11.72 6.68
C ILE A 79 2.42 -13.10 6.01
N ALA A 80 3.41 -13.97 6.26
CA ALA A 80 3.41 -15.33 5.69
C ALA A 80 2.24 -16.17 6.22
N ASP A 81 1.92 -16.04 7.52
CA ASP A 81 0.81 -16.75 8.14
C ASP A 81 -0.54 -16.40 7.49
N VAL A 82 -0.68 -15.23 6.83
CA VAL A 82 -1.90 -14.87 6.08
C VAL A 82 -1.76 -15.16 4.59
N LEU A 83 -0.66 -14.79 3.95
CA LEU A 83 -0.53 -14.88 2.49
C LEU A 83 -0.32 -16.28 1.94
N VAL A 84 0.20 -17.19 2.75
CA VAL A 84 0.54 -18.55 2.33
C VAL A 84 -0.49 -19.52 2.90
N GLU A 85 -0.99 -20.42 2.05
CA GLU A 85 -1.93 -21.44 2.46
C GLU A 85 -1.39 -22.31 3.62
N GLY A 86 -2.30 -22.86 4.42
CA GLY A 86 -1.98 -23.85 5.45
C GLY A 86 -2.16 -23.40 6.90
N THR A 87 -2.41 -22.12 7.15
CA THR A 87 -2.71 -21.62 8.51
C THR A 87 -4.21 -21.49 8.81
N GLY A 88 -5.04 -21.35 7.76
CA GLY A 88 -6.47 -21.06 7.88
C GLY A 88 -6.78 -19.62 8.33
N LEU A 89 -5.79 -18.74 8.41
CA LEU A 89 -5.99 -17.32 8.76
C LEU A 89 -6.47 -16.52 7.54
N ASP A 90 -7.24 -15.47 7.79
CA ASP A 90 -7.74 -14.54 6.78
C ASP A 90 -7.42 -13.10 7.18
N PHE A 91 -7.47 -12.18 6.23
CA PHE A 91 -7.37 -10.74 6.46
C PHE A 91 -8.57 -10.26 7.30
N SER A 92 -8.29 -9.75 8.50
CA SER A 92 -9.27 -9.08 9.36
C SER A 92 -9.09 -7.56 9.41
N GLY A 93 -7.95 -7.06 8.90
CA GLY A 93 -7.63 -5.64 8.90
C GLY A 93 -8.62 -4.81 8.08
N ARG A 94 -8.92 -3.62 8.58
CA ARG A 94 -9.70 -2.59 7.91
C ARG A 94 -8.95 -1.26 7.96
N LEU A 95 -9.02 -0.48 6.89
CA LEU A 95 -8.32 0.79 6.78
C LEU A 95 -8.76 1.75 7.89
N ALA A 96 -7.82 2.15 8.76
CA ALA A 96 -8.04 3.19 9.77
C ALA A 96 -7.95 4.61 9.19
N TYR A 97 -7.58 4.73 7.91
CA TYR A 97 -7.46 5.98 7.17
C TYR A 97 -7.93 5.76 5.74
N THR A 98 -8.60 6.76 5.16
CA THR A 98 -8.98 6.74 3.75
C THR A 98 -7.74 6.70 2.86
N TRP A 99 -7.76 5.86 1.82
CA TRP A 99 -6.64 5.76 0.89
C TRP A 99 -6.71 6.88 -0.17
N PRO A 100 -5.63 7.61 -0.43
CA PRO A 100 -5.64 8.78 -1.30
C PRO A 100 -5.74 8.40 -2.79
N MET A 101 -6.45 9.22 -3.58
CA MET A 101 -6.54 9.07 -5.04
C MET A 101 -5.46 9.89 -5.75
N HIS A 102 -5.15 11.08 -5.24
CA HIS A 102 -4.23 12.04 -5.82
C HIS A 102 -3.02 12.33 -4.93
N PRO A 103 -1.90 12.81 -5.50
CA PRO A 103 -0.67 13.09 -4.75
C PRO A 103 -0.80 14.18 -3.68
N CYS A 104 -1.74 15.10 -3.83
CA CYS A 104 -1.92 16.24 -2.92
C CYS A 104 -3.10 16.05 -1.97
N ASP A 105 -3.63 14.83 -1.83
CA ASP A 105 -4.71 14.51 -0.88
C ASP A 105 -4.17 14.34 0.56
N ASP A 106 -3.00 14.89 0.87
CA ASP A 106 -2.31 14.73 2.15
C ASP A 106 -3.07 15.36 3.33
N ALA A 107 -3.81 16.45 3.07
CA ALA A 107 -4.71 17.11 4.02
C ALA A 107 -6.11 16.48 4.11
N LEU A 108 -6.44 15.55 3.21
CA LEU A 108 -7.78 14.93 3.08
C LEU A 108 -7.84 13.53 3.72
N GLY A 109 -6.68 12.98 4.11
CA GLY A 109 -6.52 11.68 4.76
C GLY A 109 -6.93 11.62 6.24
N GLY A 110 -7.91 12.41 6.67
CA GLY A 110 -8.49 12.29 8.00
C GLY A 110 -9.17 10.93 8.22
N VAL A 111 -9.40 10.58 9.49
CA VAL A 111 -10.25 9.43 9.86
C VAL A 111 -11.64 9.66 9.26
N GLY A 112 -12.07 8.80 8.33
CA GLY A 112 -13.40 8.89 7.71
C GLY A 112 -13.47 9.54 6.32
N GLY A 113 -12.38 10.12 5.81
CA GLY A 113 -12.38 10.83 4.52
C GLY A 113 -13.04 12.21 4.60
N VAL A 114 -13.25 12.84 3.44
CA VAL A 114 -13.84 14.19 3.32
C VAL A 114 -14.86 14.17 2.19
N ASP A 115 -16.01 14.81 2.40
CA ASP A 115 -17.07 14.85 1.39
C ASP A 115 -16.57 15.47 0.08
N GLY A 116 -16.91 14.82 -1.04
CA GLY A 116 -16.55 15.28 -2.39
C GLY A 116 -15.14 14.90 -2.85
N VAL A 117 -14.36 14.19 -2.02
CA VAL A 117 -13.03 13.68 -2.41
C VAL A 117 -13.16 12.24 -2.88
N GLU A 118 -12.77 11.98 -4.12
CA GLU A 118 -12.72 10.62 -4.65
C GLU A 118 -11.64 9.80 -3.92
N THR A 119 -11.98 8.58 -3.53
CA THR A 119 -11.04 7.65 -2.91
C THR A 119 -11.18 6.26 -3.53
N PRO A 120 -10.06 5.60 -3.89
CA PRO A 120 -10.12 4.22 -4.34
C PRO A 120 -10.54 3.26 -3.21
N PHE A 121 -10.20 3.57 -1.95
CA PHE A 121 -10.49 2.72 -0.81
C PHE A 121 -10.87 3.59 0.42
N PRO A 122 -12.16 3.62 0.79
CA PRO A 122 -12.62 4.46 1.91
C PRO A 122 -12.15 3.94 3.28
N PHE A 123 -12.30 4.76 4.31
CA PHE A 123 -12.17 4.33 5.70
C PHE A 123 -13.01 3.07 5.97
N GLY A 124 -12.44 2.12 6.72
CA GLY A 124 -13.08 0.84 7.01
C GLY A 124 -13.03 -0.16 5.85
N HIS A 125 -12.46 0.19 4.69
CA HIS A 125 -12.28 -0.77 3.60
C HIS A 125 -11.27 -1.86 3.96
N GLY A 126 -11.50 -3.08 3.46
CA GLY A 126 -10.55 -4.18 3.52
C GLY A 126 -11.18 -5.44 2.94
N LEU A 127 -10.45 -6.11 2.06
CA LEU A 127 -10.89 -7.37 1.47
C LEU A 127 -10.56 -8.55 2.40
N THR A 128 -11.20 -9.68 2.14
CA THR A 128 -10.95 -10.98 2.78
C THR A 128 -10.69 -12.01 1.69
N MET A 129 -10.00 -13.10 1.99
CA MET A 129 -9.75 -14.19 1.04
C MET A 129 -11.04 -14.85 0.56
N ARG A 130 -12.07 -14.93 1.41
CA ARG A 130 -13.39 -15.51 1.08
C ARG A 130 -14.29 -14.63 0.20
N GLY A 131 -13.78 -13.50 -0.29
CA GLY A 131 -14.55 -12.51 -1.06
C GLY A 131 -14.48 -12.67 -2.59
N TRP A 132 -13.89 -13.76 -3.10
CA TRP A 132 -13.68 -14.05 -4.52
C TRP A 132 -14.20 -15.43 -4.89
#